data_AF-A0A8T5JP95-F1
#
_entry.id   AF-A0A8T5JP95-F1
#
_cell.length_a   1.000
_cell.length_b   1.000
_cell.length_c   1.000
_cell.angle_alpha   90.00
_cell.angle_beta   90.00
_cell.angle_gamma   90.00
#
_symmetry.space_group_name_H-M   'P 1'
#
loop_
_entity.id
_entity.type
_entity.pdbx_description
1 polymer ?
#
loop_
_entity_poly.entity_id
_entity_poly.type
_entity_poly.pdbx_seq_one_letter_code
_entity_poly.pdbx_strand_id
1 'polypeptide(L)'
;MNNVTELSLKKLKGIKPKGIKTKSNSKLENLIDLSWHTIDKFKTHHHVKDNGDDACSALYRSFYKYAKKRFDHEFIINQFDLETFIYSNCNKELPEVESKLFGFFTSSLLDYLTEKNKEKGLNTRVYLNGQGNEFNDLFTHAQNVDELILDNFTGKKICRRIASRQGRANRIVLMNFKNMEDYVCAGATLGSPTRKTIKEFWLINNSRSHYGSYDDLSNIADAEEIWLVNNEISCLEFDLGSAARRVWFLNNKFTNPRHRFSVGYQVNSIFLFNKYPKNKIKFDKCMDVGISPKIKDLVIHYGNAKGSRQTQVEIKNLEIKNLVHNQDARNQYNEIIQIANTMKNNSLEEIENKIKKIKELYNN
;
A
#
# COMPACT_ATOMS: atom_id res chain seq x y z
N MET A 1 -16.13 30.66 53.02
CA MET A 1 -16.51 31.85 52.25
C MET A 1 -16.38 31.50 50.77
N ASN A 2 -17.48 31.15 50.10
CA ASN A 2 -17.54 30.92 48.66
C ASN A 2 -18.53 31.93 48.06
N ASN A 3 -18.01 32.95 47.39
CA ASN A 3 -18.82 33.89 46.63
C ASN A 3 -19.29 33.23 45.34
N VAL A 4 -20.50 32.66 45.38
CA VAL A 4 -21.24 32.29 44.17
C VAL A 4 -21.65 33.58 43.49
N THR A 5 -20.98 33.93 42.39
CA THR A 5 -21.35 35.09 41.57
C THR A 5 -22.59 34.73 40.78
N GLU A 6 -23.75 35.13 41.30
CA GLU A 6 -25.04 34.93 40.67
C GLU A 6 -25.17 35.89 39.47
N LEU A 7 -24.71 35.44 38.30
CA LEU A 7 -24.89 36.12 37.02
C LEU A 7 -26.34 35.97 36.55
N SER A 8 -27.27 36.61 37.27
CA SER A 8 -28.63 36.78 36.80
C SER A 8 -28.65 37.76 35.63
N LEU A 9 -28.80 37.23 34.41
CA LEU A 9 -29.00 38.01 33.20
C LEU A 9 -30.21 38.93 33.38
N LYS A 10 -29.98 40.24 33.57
CA LYS A 10 -31.02 41.27 33.49
C LYS A 10 -31.78 41.08 32.18
N LYS A 11 -33.05 40.66 32.25
CA LYS A 11 -33.94 40.55 31.09
C LYS A 11 -34.04 41.93 30.43
N LEU A 12 -33.33 42.12 29.32
CA LEU A 12 -33.46 43.28 28.45
C LEU A 12 -34.88 43.26 27.87
N LYS A 13 -35.80 44.04 28.48
CA LYS A 13 -37.16 44.23 27.97
C LYS A 13 -37.07 44.92 26.60
N GLY A 14 -37.50 44.24 25.54
CA GLY A 14 -37.71 44.85 24.22
C GLY A 14 -36.92 44.26 23.05
N ILE A 15 -35.90 43.42 23.29
CA ILE A 15 -35.20 42.72 22.20
C ILE A 15 -35.85 41.35 22.01
N LYS A 16 -36.70 41.19 20.99
CA LYS A 16 -37.08 39.85 20.53
C LYS A 16 -35.77 39.14 20.13
N PRO A 17 -35.43 37.97 20.68
CA PRO A 17 -34.24 37.25 20.25
C PRO A 17 -34.38 37.01 18.75
N LYS A 18 -33.47 37.61 17.95
CA LYS A 18 -33.35 37.25 16.55
C LYS A 18 -33.11 35.75 16.54
N GLY A 19 -34.03 34.99 15.95
CA GLY A 19 -33.92 33.54 15.89
C GLY A 19 -32.51 33.17 15.43
N ILE A 20 -31.78 32.44 16.26
CA ILE A 20 -30.42 32.00 15.94
C ILE A 20 -30.57 31.08 14.73
N LYS A 21 -30.23 31.57 13.54
CA LYS A 21 -30.11 30.71 12.36
C LYS A 21 -28.92 29.79 12.64
N THR A 22 -29.19 28.54 13.00
CA THR A 22 -28.16 27.52 13.07
C THR A 22 -27.51 27.43 11.69
N LYS A 23 -26.19 27.64 11.64
CA LYS A 23 -25.42 27.48 10.42
C LYS A 23 -25.56 26.01 10.00
N SER A 24 -25.91 25.74 8.75
CA SER A 24 -25.90 24.38 8.23
C SER A 24 -24.50 23.81 8.38
N ASN A 25 -24.38 22.61 8.91
CA ASN A 25 -23.11 21.89 9.01
C ASN A 25 -22.41 21.88 7.65
N SER A 26 -21.11 22.15 7.67
CA SER A 26 -20.24 22.00 6.51
C SER A 26 -20.20 20.53 6.06
N LYS A 27 -19.81 20.33 4.81
CA LYS A 27 -19.67 18.97 4.25
C LYS A 27 -18.68 18.11 5.04
N LEU A 28 -17.58 18.70 5.51
CA LEU A 28 -16.60 18.02 6.36
C LEU A 28 -17.22 17.61 7.70
N GLU A 29 -17.95 18.51 8.36
CA GLU A 29 -18.64 18.21 9.64
C GLU A 29 -19.63 17.06 9.44
N ASN A 30 -20.42 17.09 8.35
CA ASN A 30 -21.34 16.00 8.03
C ASN A 30 -20.63 14.66 7.77
N LEU A 31 -19.46 14.67 7.12
CA LEU A 31 -18.65 13.47 6.91
C LEU A 31 -18.08 12.93 8.22
N ILE A 32 -17.62 13.82 9.10
CA ILE A 32 -17.14 13.46 10.44
C ILE A 32 -18.26 12.83 11.25
N ASP A 33 -19.43 13.46 11.31
CA ASP A 33 -20.60 12.96 12.03
C ASP A 33 -21.04 11.59 11.48
N LEU A 34 -21.10 11.45 10.15
CA LEU A 34 -21.43 10.18 9.50
C LEU A 34 -20.39 9.08 9.83
N SER A 35 -19.11 9.43 9.86
CA SER A 35 -18.04 8.48 10.18
C SER A 35 -18.20 7.93 11.60
N TRP A 36 -18.40 8.80 12.59
CA TRP A 36 -18.58 8.39 13.98
C TRP A 36 -19.87 7.62 14.18
N HIS A 37 -20.96 8.07 13.58
CA HIS A 37 -22.21 7.34 13.61
C HIS A 37 -22.09 5.92 13.02
N THR A 38 -21.32 5.77 11.92
CA THR A 38 -21.10 4.47 11.30
C THR A 38 -20.19 3.60 12.16
N ILE A 39 -19.10 4.15 12.71
CA ILE A 39 -18.20 3.44 13.63
C ILE A 39 -18.98 2.94 14.85
N ASP A 40 -19.78 3.80 15.49
CA ASP A 40 -20.59 3.44 16.67
C ASP A 40 -21.59 2.32 16.40
N LYS A 41 -22.16 2.30 15.19
CA LYS A 41 -23.07 1.23 14.78
C LYS A 41 -22.35 -0.11 14.65
N PHE A 42 -21.12 -0.11 14.14
CA PHE A 42 -20.40 -1.35 13.83
C PHE A 42 -19.45 -1.80 14.93
N LYS A 43 -19.03 -0.95 15.87
CA LYS A 43 -18.02 -1.29 16.92
C LYS A 43 -18.41 -2.44 17.83
N THR A 44 -19.71 -2.71 18.00
CA THR A 44 -20.22 -3.81 18.83
C THR A 44 -20.34 -5.13 18.08
N HIS A 45 -20.07 -5.17 16.76
CA HIS A 45 -20.16 -6.41 16.00
C HIS A 45 -19.04 -7.37 16.40
N HIS A 46 -19.39 -8.61 16.74
CA HIS A 46 -18.44 -9.63 17.20
C HIS A 46 -17.26 -9.87 16.25
N HIS A 47 -17.47 -9.69 14.94
CA HIS A 47 -16.45 -9.88 13.91
C HIS A 47 -15.44 -8.72 13.77
N VAL A 48 -15.62 -7.61 14.49
CA VAL A 48 -14.67 -6.49 14.41
C VAL A 48 -13.34 -6.87 15.06
N LYS A 49 -13.39 -7.62 16.16
CA LYS A 49 -12.21 -8.17 16.85
C LYS A 49 -11.68 -9.44 16.19
N ASP A 50 -12.48 -10.06 15.34
CA ASP A 50 -12.06 -11.22 14.57
C ASP A 50 -10.98 -10.78 13.56
N ASN A 51 -9.87 -11.51 13.55
CA ASN A 51 -8.79 -11.30 12.59
C ASN A 51 -8.96 -12.19 11.35
N GLY A 52 -9.94 -13.09 11.31
CA GLY A 52 -10.26 -13.90 10.15
C GLY A 52 -10.63 -13.06 8.93
N ASP A 53 -10.04 -13.39 7.78
CA ASP A 53 -10.29 -12.70 6.50
C ASP A 53 -11.76 -12.76 6.09
N ASP A 54 -12.45 -13.87 6.36
CA ASP A 54 -13.85 -14.09 5.97
C ASP A 54 -14.81 -13.17 6.67
N ALA A 55 -14.74 -13.20 8.00
CA ALA A 55 -15.54 -12.38 8.87
C ALA A 55 -15.30 -10.89 8.61
N CYS A 56 -14.03 -10.46 8.53
CA CYS A 56 -13.69 -9.06 8.30
C CYS A 56 -14.20 -8.53 6.95
N SER A 57 -14.10 -9.33 5.90
CA SER A 57 -14.53 -8.89 4.57
C SER A 57 -16.06 -8.90 4.40
N ALA A 58 -16.75 -9.83 5.04
CA ALA A 58 -18.21 -9.80 5.13
C ALA A 58 -18.69 -8.57 5.92
N LEU A 59 -18.00 -8.23 7.01
CA LEU A 59 -18.24 -7.03 7.80
C LEU A 59 -18.00 -5.77 6.95
N TYR A 60 -16.87 -5.68 6.24
CA TYR A 60 -16.57 -4.55 5.36
C TYR A 60 -17.66 -4.34 4.30
N ARG A 61 -18.11 -5.40 3.62
CA ARG A 61 -19.21 -5.28 2.63
C ARG A 61 -20.50 -4.74 3.23
N SER A 62 -20.83 -5.17 4.44
CA SER A 62 -22.01 -4.68 5.18
C SER A 62 -21.84 -3.22 5.61
N PHE A 63 -20.63 -2.87 6.07
CA PHE A 63 -20.23 -1.51 6.42
C PHE A 63 -20.35 -0.57 5.21
N TYR A 64 -19.71 -0.94 4.09
CA TYR A 64 -19.74 -0.18 2.85
C TYR A 64 -21.16 0.01 2.33
N LYS A 65 -21.98 -1.06 2.30
CA LYS A 65 -23.39 -0.97 1.89
C LYS A 65 -24.19 0.01 2.76
N TYR A 66 -23.90 0.10 4.06
CA TYR A 66 -24.54 1.07 4.94
C TYR A 66 -24.07 2.49 4.65
N ALA A 67 -22.76 2.72 4.58
CA ALA A 67 -22.15 4.03 4.33
C ALA A 67 -22.55 4.58 2.94
N LYS A 68 -22.50 3.75 1.90
CA LYS A 68 -22.84 4.09 0.51
C LYS A 68 -24.25 4.66 0.37
N LYS A 69 -25.24 4.11 1.07
CA LYS A 69 -26.62 4.66 1.06
C LYS A 69 -26.64 6.12 1.50
N ARG A 70 -25.83 6.49 2.48
CA ARG A 70 -25.70 7.87 2.95
C ARG A 70 -24.93 8.71 1.96
N PHE A 71 -23.83 8.20 1.42
CA PHE A 71 -23.06 8.87 0.38
C PHE A 71 -23.92 9.24 -0.84
N ASP A 72 -24.70 8.29 -1.37
CA ASP A 72 -25.55 8.49 -2.57
C ASP A 72 -26.65 9.56 -2.35
N HIS A 73 -27.09 9.80 -1.12
CA HIS A 73 -28.16 10.75 -0.81
C HIS A 73 -27.65 12.12 -0.34
N GLU A 74 -26.51 12.14 0.35
CA GLU A 74 -26.09 13.30 1.12
C GLU A 74 -24.81 13.97 0.56
N PHE A 75 -24.04 13.28 -0.31
CA PHE A 75 -22.71 13.75 -0.70
C PHE A 75 -22.32 13.51 -2.17
N ILE A 76 -21.75 14.54 -2.79
CA ILE A 76 -20.92 14.41 -3.99
C ILE A 76 -19.46 14.46 -3.54
N ILE A 77 -18.79 13.32 -3.40
CA ILE A 77 -17.40 13.26 -2.92
C ILE A 77 -16.42 13.42 -4.09
N ASN A 78 -15.42 14.26 -3.92
CA ASN A 78 -14.24 14.36 -4.77
C ASN A 78 -12.96 14.04 -3.96
N GLN A 79 -11.79 14.08 -4.61
CA GLN A 79 -10.51 13.81 -3.95
C GLN A 79 -10.21 14.78 -2.81
N PHE A 80 -10.51 16.07 -2.98
CA PHE A 80 -10.28 17.09 -1.95
C PHE A 80 -11.10 16.82 -0.67
N ASP A 81 -12.34 16.33 -0.82
CA ASP A 81 -13.16 15.96 0.35
C ASP A 81 -12.57 14.76 1.10
N LEU A 82 -12.13 13.73 0.38
CA LEU A 82 -11.47 12.56 0.95
C LEU A 82 -10.20 12.97 1.71
N GLU A 83 -9.37 13.78 1.08
CA GLU A 83 -8.13 14.32 1.63
C GLU A 83 -8.40 15.14 2.91
N THR A 84 -9.32 16.10 2.84
CA THR A 84 -9.70 16.96 3.98
C THR A 84 -10.24 16.12 5.14
N PHE A 85 -11.06 15.11 4.85
CA PHE A 85 -11.58 14.20 5.87
C PHE A 85 -10.47 13.42 6.56
N ILE A 86 -9.51 12.87 5.80
CA ILE A 86 -8.37 12.12 6.34
C ILE A 86 -7.54 13.03 7.25
N TYR A 87 -7.15 14.24 6.80
CA TYR A 87 -6.35 15.15 7.62
C TYR A 87 -7.08 15.66 8.85
N SER A 88 -8.41 15.78 8.84
CA SER A 88 -9.17 16.12 10.05
C SER A 88 -9.09 15.04 11.17
N ASN A 89 -8.51 13.88 10.85
CA ASN A 89 -8.33 12.75 11.75
C ASN A 89 -6.86 12.32 11.92
N CYS A 90 -5.88 13.09 11.45
CA CYS A 90 -4.46 12.74 11.60
C CYS A 90 -4.02 12.72 13.07
N ASN A 91 -3.04 11.86 13.39
CA ASN A 91 -2.43 11.74 14.73
C ASN A 91 -3.43 11.43 15.87
N LYS A 92 -4.65 10.96 15.54
CA LYS A 92 -5.62 10.55 16.55
C LYS A 92 -5.25 9.16 17.06
N GLU A 93 -5.05 9.06 18.37
CA GLU A 93 -4.94 7.78 19.06
C GLU A 93 -6.33 7.17 19.22
N LEU A 94 -6.70 6.29 18.31
CA LEU A 94 -7.95 5.54 18.38
C LEU A 94 -7.69 4.15 18.99
N PRO A 95 -8.61 3.61 19.82
CA PRO A 95 -8.53 2.21 20.20
C PRO A 95 -8.59 1.32 18.94
N GLU A 96 -8.01 0.12 19.02
CA GLU A 96 -7.79 -0.74 17.85
C GLU A 96 -9.06 -1.00 17.00
N VAL A 97 -10.20 -1.20 17.66
CA VAL A 97 -11.48 -1.45 17.01
C VAL A 97 -11.95 -0.23 16.20
N GLU A 98 -11.90 0.95 16.80
CA GLU A 98 -12.26 2.22 16.19
C GLU A 98 -11.27 2.58 15.07
N SER A 99 -9.97 2.34 15.26
CA SER A 99 -8.94 2.52 14.22
C SER A 99 -9.26 1.67 12.98
N LYS A 100 -9.54 0.37 13.17
CA LYS A 100 -9.93 -0.54 12.09
C LYS A 100 -11.20 -0.09 11.37
N LEU A 101 -12.24 0.33 12.10
CA LEU A 101 -13.49 0.82 11.50
C LEU A 101 -13.34 2.18 10.82
N PHE A 102 -12.45 3.04 11.31
CA PHE A 102 -12.04 4.25 10.61
C PHE A 102 -11.33 3.91 9.29
N GLY A 103 -10.49 2.87 9.30
CA GLY A 103 -9.93 2.25 8.10
C GLY A 103 -11.00 1.80 7.10
N PHE A 104 -12.06 1.15 7.57
CA PHE A 104 -13.18 0.73 6.71
C PHE A 104 -13.93 1.93 6.13
N PHE A 105 -14.08 3.01 6.91
CA PHE A 105 -14.74 4.22 6.44
C PHE A 105 -13.94 4.94 5.36
N THR A 106 -12.63 5.12 5.56
CA THR A 106 -11.75 5.71 4.55
C THR A 106 -11.68 4.86 3.27
N SER A 107 -11.66 3.54 3.39
CA SER A 107 -11.82 2.62 2.25
C SER A 107 -13.15 2.76 1.54
N SER A 108 -14.25 2.90 2.29
CA SER A 108 -15.59 3.08 1.72
C SER A 108 -15.69 4.38 0.91
N LEU A 109 -15.03 5.45 1.37
CA LEU A 109 -14.96 6.70 0.61
C LEU A 109 -14.12 6.54 -0.68
N LEU A 110 -13.00 5.82 -0.61
CA LEU A 110 -12.14 5.55 -1.78
C LEU A 110 -12.86 4.69 -2.83
N ASP A 111 -13.53 3.62 -2.41
CA ASP A 111 -14.32 2.76 -3.29
C ASP A 111 -15.46 3.55 -3.93
N TYR A 112 -16.18 4.35 -3.15
CA TYR A 112 -17.27 5.19 -3.64
C TYR A 112 -16.78 6.22 -4.68
N LEU A 113 -15.67 6.92 -4.40
CA LEU A 113 -15.07 7.87 -5.34
C LEU A 113 -14.69 7.17 -6.65
N THR A 114 -14.09 5.98 -6.55
CA THR A 114 -13.69 5.17 -7.71
C THR A 114 -14.90 4.74 -8.54
N GLU A 115 -15.97 4.26 -7.89
CA GLU A 115 -17.23 3.92 -8.55
C GLU A 115 -17.83 5.11 -9.30
N LYS A 116 -17.92 6.28 -8.66
CA LYS A 116 -18.52 7.49 -9.27
C LYS A 116 -17.73 8.05 -10.44
N ASN A 117 -16.41 7.94 -10.42
CA ASN A 117 -15.59 8.33 -11.57
C ASN A 117 -15.71 7.32 -12.70
N LYS A 118 -15.77 6.03 -12.38
CA LYS A 118 -15.96 4.96 -13.36
C LYS A 118 -17.32 5.05 -14.06
N GLU A 119 -18.39 5.42 -13.35
CA GLU A 119 -19.71 5.74 -13.92
C GLU A 119 -19.62 6.86 -14.99
N LYS A 120 -18.62 7.74 -14.89
CA LYS A 120 -18.33 8.83 -15.85
C LYS A 120 -17.29 8.44 -16.92
N GLY A 121 -16.83 7.19 -16.93
CA GLY A 121 -15.75 6.73 -17.82
C GLY A 121 -14.36 7.27 -17.47
N LEU A 122 -14.15 7.73 -16.23
CA LEU A 122 -12.87 8.27 -15.75
C LEU A 122 -12.18 7.27 -14.83
N ASN A 123 -10.84 7.20 -14.91
CA ASN A 123 -10.02 6.48 -13.92
C ASN A 123 -9.76 7.37 -12.71
N THR A 124 -9.74 6.78 -11.53
CA THR A 124 -9.49 7.49 -10.27
C THR A 124 -8.02 7.46 -9.87
N ARG A 125 -7.40 8.62 -9.75
CA ARG A 125 -6.04 8.76 -9.21
C ARG A 125 -6.09 9.56 -7.93
N VAL A 126 -5.83 8.91 -6.80
CA VAL A 126 -5.76 9.56 -5.49
C VAL A 126 -4.30 9.66 -5.08
N TYR A 127 -3.81 10.88 -4.94
CA TYR A 127 -2.51 11.18 -4.34
C TYR A 127 -2.74 11.85 -2.98
N LEU A 128 -2.09 11.34 -1.94
CA LEU A 128 -2.11 11.92 -0.60
C LEU A 128 -0.67 12.02 -0.07
N ASN A 129 -0.34 13.15 0.56
CA ASN A 129 0.95 13.36 1.21
C ASN A 129 0.76 13.46 2.72
N GLY A 130 1.10 12.44 3.49
CA GLY A 130 0.90 12.40 4.93
C GLY A 130 1.56 13.54 5.71
N GLN A 131 2.49 14.29 5.11
CA GLN A 131 3.27 15.36 5.77
C GLN A 131 4.03 14.88 7.01
N GLY A 132 4.32 13.58 7.08
CA GLY A 132 4.93 12.92 8.23
C GLY A 132 3.95 12.62 9.37
N ASN A 133 2.66 12.87 9.20
CA ASN A 133 1.63 12.54 10.19
C ASN A 133 1.36 11.05 10.26
N GLU A 134 0.90 10.63 11.43
CA GLU A 134 0.54 9.25 11.75
C GLU A 134 -0.92 8.95 11.39
N PHE A 135 -1.11 7.82 10.71
CA PHE A 135 -2.40 7.24 10.38
C PHE A 135 -2.38 5.73 10.61
N ASN A 136 -3.26 5.24 11.46
CA ASN A 136 -3.41 3.80 11.69
C ASN A 136 -4.60 3.26 10.88
N ASP A 137 -4.45 2.06 10.31
CA ASP A 137 -5.47 1.33 9.54
C ASP A 137 -6.05 2.06 8.31
N LEU A 138 -5.42 3.14 7.83
CA LEU A 138 -5.92 3.94 6.71
C LEU A 138 -6.14 3.08 5.45
N PHE A 139 -7.30 3.20 4.80
CA PHE A 139 -7.67 2.39 3.61
C PHE A 139 -7.65 0.87 3.81
N THR A 140 -8.00 0.42 5.01
CA THR A 140 -8.16 -1.02 5.28
C THR A 140 -9.37 -1.60 4.54
N HIS A 141 -9.17 -2.66 3.75
CA HIS A 141 -10.18 -3.39 2.96
C HIS A 141 -10.78 -2.69 1.72
N ALA A 142 -10.24 -1.58 1.24
CA ALA A 142 -10.71 -0.97 -0.02
C ALA A 142 -10.69 -2.01 -1.16
N GLN A 143 -11.78 -2.15 -1.91
CA GLN A 143 -11.93 -3.20 -2.91
C GLN A 143 -11.70 -2.72 -4.33
N ASN A 144 -12.09 -1.49 -4.67
CA ASN A 144 -12.05 -0.98 -6.03
C ASN A 144 -11.20 0.28 -6.08
N VAL A 145 -9.96 0.11 -6.53
CA VAL A 145 -9.00 1.20 -6.59
C VAL A 145 -8.42 1.25 -8.00
N ASP A 146 -8.47 2.40 -8.65
CA ASP A 146 -7.72 2.55 -9.89
C ASP A 146 -6.25 2.81 -9.53
N GLU A 147 -5.95 4.00 -9.01
CA GLU A 147 -4.61 4.35 -8.55
C GLU A 147 -4.64 5.05 -7.18
N LEU A 148 -3.84 4.53 -6.25
CA LEU A 148 -3.61 5.11 -4.93
C LEU A 148 -2.12 5.34 -4.71
N ILE A 149 -1.74 6.59 -4.48
CA ILE A 149 -0.38 6.99 -4.14
C ILE A 149 -0.40 7.63 -2.74
N LEU A 150 0.35 7.04 -1.83
CA LEU A 150 0.57 7.56 -0.49
C LEU A 150 2.05 7.94 -0.34
N ASP A 151 2.31 9.15 0.13
CA ASP A 151 3.65 9.71 0.29
C ASP A 151 3.84 10.26 1.71
N ASN A 152 5.00 10.02 2.33
CA ASN A 152 5.40 10.66 3.59
C ASN A 152 4.40 10.41 4.75
N PHE A 153 3.99 9.15 4.94
CA PHE A 153 3.12 8.71 6.04
C PHE A 153 3.91 7.99 7.15
N THR A 154 3.35 8.00 8.36
CA THR A 154 3.72 7.10 9.46
C THR A 154 2.47 6.40 9.99
N GLY A 155 2.64 5.38 10.84
CA GLY A 155 1.54 4.60 11.43
C GLY A 155 1.60 3.14 11.01
N LYS A 156 0.55 2.36 11.33
CA LYS A 156 0.50 0.90 11.16
C LYS A 156 -0.70 0.47 10.32
N LYS A 157 -0.62 -0.71 9.69
CA LYS A 157 -1.75 -1.36 8.99
C LYS A 157 -2.38 -0.51 7.86
N ILE A 158 -1.68 0.46 7.28
CA ILE A 158 -2.20 1.25 6.16
C ILE A 158 -2.31 0.36 4.91
N CYS A 159 -3.40 0.51 4.16
CA CYS A 159 -3.79 -0.30 3.02
C CYS A 159 -3.90 -1.80 3.33
N ARG A 160 -4.11 -2.17 4.60
CA ARG A 160 -4.28 -3.57 4.98
C ARG A 160 -5.46 -4.18 4.23
N ARG A 161 -5.23 -5.30 3.55
CA ARG A 161 -6.24 -6.01 2.75
C ARG A 161 -6.87 -5.22 1.60
N ILE A 162 -6.16 -4.24 1.04
CA ILE A 162 -6.58 -3.55 -0.17
C ILE A 162 -6.68 -4.53 -1.36
N ALA A 163 -7.69 -4.36 -2.19
CA ALA A 163 -8.05 -5.25 -3.29
C ALA A 163 -8.28 -6.72 -2.87
N SER A 164 -8.59 -6.99 -1.59
CA SER A 164 -8.91 -8.34 -1.14
C SER A 164 -10.24 -8.84 -1.74
N ARG A 165 -10.35 -10.16 -1.94
CA ARG A 165 -11.59 -10.90 -2.25
C ARG A 165 -12.41 -10.34 -3.41
N GLN A 166 -11.92 -10.57 -4.62
CA GLN A 166 -12.49 -10.07 -5.88
C GLN A 166 -12.33 -8.56 -6.10
N GLY A 167 -11.80 -7.83 -5.11
CA GLY A 167 -11.32 -6.48 -5.30
C GLY A 167 -10.26 -6.38 -6.40
N ARG A 168 -10.07 -5.18 -6.93
CA ARG A 168 -9.09 -4.87 -7.96
C ARG A 168 -8.41 -3.53 -7.67
N ALA A 169 -7.10 -3.50 -7.82
CA ALA A 169 -6.28 -2.31 -7.87
C ALA A 169 -5.49 -2.25 -9.18
N ASN A 170 -5.51 -1.14 -9.93
CA ASN A 170 -4.54 -1.01 -11.04
C ASN A 170 -3.16 -0.69 -10.49
N ARG A 171 -3.04 0.27 -9.57
CA ARG A 171 -1.74 0.67 -9.05
C ARG A 171 -1.81 1.18 -7.62
N ILE A 172 -0.94 0.66 -6.75
CA ILE A 172 -0.74 1.16 -5.40
C ILE A 172 0.74 1.55 -5.24
N VAL A 173 1.00 2.77 -4.79
CA VAL A 173 2.34 3.30 -4.55
C VAL A 173 2.43 3.80 -3.11
N LEU A 174 3.36 3.24 -2.34
CA LEU A 174 3.68 3.69 -0.98
C LEU A 174 5.12 4.21 -0.95
N MET A 175 5.28 5.51 -0.69
CA MET A 175 6.59 6.16 -0.76
C MET A 175 6.95 7.01 0.46
N ASN A 176 8.24 7.01 0.81
CA ASN A 176 8.80 7.80 1.92
C ASN A 176 8.16 7.53 3.29
N PHE A 177 7.66 6.32 3.56
CA PHE A 177 7.10 5.99 4.87
C PHE A 177 8.22 5.82 5.91
N LYS A 178 7.91 6.18 7.14
CA LYS A 178 8.79 5.98 8.32
C LYS A 178 8.11 5.10 9.34
N ASN A 179 8.91 4.29 10.04
CA ASN A 179 8.45 3.40 11.11
C ASN A 179 7.26 2.53 10.68
N MET A 180 7.37 1.94 9.48
CA MET A 180 6.36 1.00 9.02
C MET A 180 6.41 -0.27 9.86
N GLU A 181 5.56 -0.33 10.88
CA GLU A 181 5.23 -1.54 11.63
C GLU A 181 3.97 -2.18 11.01
N ASP A 182 4.02 -3.48 10.75
CA ASP A 182 2.88 -4.29 10.26
C ASP A 182 2.22 -3.76 8.96
N TYR A 183 3.00 -3.62 7.89
CA TYR A 183 2.49 -3.46 6.51
C TYR A 183 2.77 -4.76 5.74
N VAL A 184 2.04 -5.17 4.70
CA VAL A 184 1.58 -4.38 3.54
C VAL A 184 0.47 -5.15 2.77
N CYS A 185 -0.50 -4.40 2.21
CA CYS A 185 -1.43 -4.76 1.12
C CYS A 185 -1.74 -6.25 0.92
N ALA A 186 -2.75 -6.74 1.64
CA ALA A 186 -3.24 -8.11 1.46
C ALA A 186 -4.16 -8.24 0.23
N GLY A 187 -3.60 -8.84 -0.82
CA GLY A 187 -4.34 -9.84 -1.58
C GLY A 187 -4.79 -10.99 -0.68
N ALA A 188 -5.79 -11.75 -1.08
CA ALA A 188 -6.50 -12.67 -0.20
C ALA A 188 -5.59 -13.75 0.44
N THR A 189 -5.88 -14.09 1.70
CA THR A 189 -5.44 -15.38 2.28
C THR A 189 -5.93 -16.55 1.42
N LEU A 190 -4.97 -17.42 1.08
CA LEU A 190 -5.07 -18.85 0.77
C LEU A 190 -6.46 -19.36 0.33
N GLY A 191 -6.64 -19.54 -0.99
CA GLY A 191 -7.70 -20.45 -1.48
C GLY A 191 -8.14 -20.31 -2.94
N SER A 192 -7.90 -19.18 -3.61
CA SER A 192 -8.27 -19.04 -5.03
C SER A 192 -7.10 -18.57 -5.90
N PRO A 193 -6.33 -19.49 -6.49
CA PRO A 193 -5.16 -19.18 -7.32
C PRO A 193 -5.47 -18.48 -8.66
N THR A 194 -6.68 -17.92 -8.85
CA THR A 194 -7.20 -17.56 -10.19
C THR A 194 -7.41 -16.07 -10.45
N ARG A 195 -7.23 -15.17 -9.47
CA ARG A 195 -7.41 -13.73 -9.74
C ARG A 195 -6.37 -12.89 -9.02
N LYS A 196 -5.40 -12.41 -9.80
CA LYS A 196 -4.53 -11.31 -9.39
C LYS A 196 -5.39 -10.07 -9.20
N THR A 197 -5.33 -9.49 -8.02
CA THR A 197 -6.20 -8.38 -7.63
C THR A 197 -5.48 -7.04 -7.81
N ILE A 198 -4.15 -7.00 -7.75
CA ILE A 198 -3.36 -5.78 -7.94
C ILE A 198 -2.57 -5.91 -9.24
N LYS A 199 -2.56 -4.92 -10.14
CA LYS A 199 -1.65 -4.98 -11.31
C LYS A 199 -0.24 -4.54 -10.91
N GLU A 200 -0.11 -3.38 -10.29
CA GLU A 200 1.19 -2.84 -9.91
C GLU A 200 1.23 -2.42 -8.44
N PHE A 201 2.25 -2.90 -7.72
CA PHE A 201 2.48 -2.55 -6.33
C PHE A 201 3.89 -1.99 -6.13
N TRP A 202 4.02 -0.75 -5.69
CA TRP A 202 5.30 -0.04 -5.62
C TRP A 202 5.61 0.39 -4.18
N LEU A 203 6.78 0.02 -3.67
CA LEU A 203 7.36 0.54 -2.43
C LEU A 203 8.62 1.34 -2.75
N ILE A 204 8.61 2.63 -2.45
CA ILE A 204 9.67 3.57 -2.86
C ILE A 204 10.24 4.32 -1.65
N ASN A 205 11.58 4.35 -1.52
CA ASN A 205 12.30 5.17 -0.53
C ASN A 205 11.85 4.95 0.93
N ASN A 206 11.35 3.76 1.27
CA ASN A 206 10.84 3.52 2.62
C ASN A 206 11.98 3.18 3.59
N SER A 207 11.91 3.74 4.81
CA SER A 207 12.90 3.53 5.85
C SER A 207 12.45 2.48 6.86
N ARG A 208 13.35 1.54 7.18
CA ARG A 208 13.25 0.61 8.31
C ARG A 208 11.95 -0.21 8.32
N SER A 209 11.70 -0.95 7.24
CA SER A 209 10.66 -1.98 7.26
C SER A 209 11.19 -3.21 7.99
N HIS A 210 10.61 -3.55 9.14
CA HIS A 210 10.58 -4.93 9.59
C HIS A 210 9.53 -5.64 8.74
N TYR A 211 9.97 -6.35 7.69
CA TYR A 211 9.12 -7.36 7.04
C TYR A 211 9.20 -8.67 7.84
N GLY A 212 9.01 -8.54 9.16
CA GLY A 212 9.58 -9.43 10.17
C GLY A 212 8.72 -10.64 10.51
N SER A 213 7.49 -10.73 10.02
CA SER A 213 6.68 -11.94 10.12
C SER A 213 6.48 -12.56 8.75
N TYR A 214 6.40 -13.90 8.72
CA TYR A 214 6.08 -14.73 7.54
C TYR A 214 4.81 -14.25 6.81
N ASP A 215 3.94 -13.51 7.51
CA ASP A 215 2.64 -13.03 7.02
C ASP A 215 2.73 -11.68 6.29
N ASP A 216 3.74 -10.84 6.51
CA ASP A 216 3.68 -9.43 6.09
C ASP A 216 3.88 -9.21 4.58
N LEU A 217 4.73 -10.03 3.94
CA LEU A 217 5.00 -9.96 2.50
C LEU A 217 4.30 -11.05 1.69
N SER A 218 3.96 -12.19 2.31
CA SER A 218 3.09 -13.21 1.71
C SER A 218 1.68 -12.69 1.42
N ASN A 219 1.33 -11.54 1.98
CA ASN A 219 0.10 -10.82 1.72
C ASN A 219 0.17 -9.85 0.52
N ILE A 220 1.35 -9.29 0.14
CA ILE A 220 1.54 -8.50 -1.11
C ILE A 220 1.31 -9.37 -2.38
N ALA A 221 1.19 -10.67 -2.17
CA ALA A 221 1.28 -11.74 -3.14
C ALA A 221 0.21 -11.77 -4.25
N ASP A 222 -0.81 -10.90 -4.27
CA ASP A 222 -1.77 -10.83 -5.40
C ASP A 222 -1.47 -9.72 -6.43
N ALA A 223 -0.26 -9.15 -6.42
CA ALA A 223 0.17 -8.19 -7.44
C ALA A 223 0.66 -8.87 -8.73
N GLU A 224 0.39 -8.34 -9.93
CA GLU A 224 1.06 -8.82 -11.16
C GLU A 224 2.53 -8.45 -11.15
N GLU A 225 2.84 -7.22 -10.74
CA GLU A 225 4.19 -6.69 -10.61
C GLU A 225 4.42 -5.99 -9.28
N ILE A 226 5.57 -6.30 -8.68
CA ILE A 226 6.02 -5.65 -7.45
C ILE A 226 7.32 -4.90 -7.74
N TRP A 227 7.36 -3.62 -7.37
CA TRP A 227 8.51 -2.73 -7.54
C TRP A 227 8.99 -2.22 -6.18
N LEU A 228 10.16 -2.68 -5.76
CA LEU A 228 10.81 -2.29 -4.51
C LEU A 228 12.00 -1.41 -4.88
N VAL A 229 11.89 -0.10 -4.69
CA VAL A 229 12.87 0.89 -5.14
C VAL A 229 13.44 1.67 -3.96
N ASN A 230 14.77 1.67 -3.80
CA ASN A 230 15.49 2.48 -2.79
C ASN A 230 15.07 2.25 -1.32
N ASN A 231 14.54 1.09 -0.95
CA ASN A 231 14.10 0.85 0.43
C ASN A 231 15.26 0.44 1.34
N GLU A 232 15.17 0.75 2.62
CA GLU A 232 16.02 0.16 3.67
C GLU A 232 15.33 -1.06 4.29
N ILE A 233 15.82 -2.25 3.93
CA ILE A 233 15.21 -3.54 4.23
C ILE A 233 15.99 -4.21 5.35
N SER A 234 15.37 -4.31 6.53
CA SER A 234 16.02 -4.81 7.75
C SER A 234 15.85 -6.30 8.00
N CYS A 235 14.81 -6.91 7.47
CA CYS A 235 14.68 -8.34 7.36
C CYS A 235 13.91 -8.56 6.06
N LEU A 236 14.24 -9.63 5.36
CA LEU A 236 13.45 -10.05 4.21
C LEU A 236 13.26 -11.54 4.41
N GLU A 237 12.16 -11.91 5.03
CA GLU A 237 11.61 -13.26 4.93
C GLU A 237 10.50 -13.16 3.90
N PHE A 238 10.88 -13.31 2.65
CA PHE A 238 9.94 -13.23 1.55
C PHE A 238 9.36 -14.63 1.37
N ASP A 239 8.10 -14.85 1.71
CA ASP A 239 7.36 -15.99 1.19
C ASP A 239 6.48 -15.52 0.04
N LEU A 240 6.92 -15.73 -1.20
CA LEU A 240 6.12 -15.44 -2.40
C LEU A 240 5.03 -16.51 -2.59
N GLY A 241 4.37 -16.90 -1.50
CA GLY A 241 3.37 -17.96 -1.44
C GLY A 241 2.23 -17.80 -2.46
N SER A 242 1.99 -16.58 -2.97
CA SER A 242 0.96 -16.29 -3.98
C SER A 242 1.46 -15.36 -5.11
N ALA A 243 0.91 -15.60 -6.30
CA ALA A 243 0.62 -14.75 -7.47
C ALA A 243 1.55 -13.66 -8.05
N ALA A 244 2.67 -13.23 -7.45
CA ALA A 244 3.49 -12.18 -8.07
C ALA A 244 4.13 -12.64 -9.40
N ARG A 245 3.76 -12.07 -10.56
CA ARG A 245 4.39 -12.51 -11.84
C ARG A 245 5.85 -12.10 -11.89
N ARG A 246 6.11 -10.85 -11.51
CA ARG A 246 7.42 -10.20 -11.58
C ARG A 246 7.70 -9.43 -10.31
N VAL A 247 8.91 -9.57 -9.78
CA VAL A 247 9.36 -8.84 -8.60
C VAL A 247 10.68 -8.14 -8.92
N TRP A 248 10.71 -6.83 -8.73
CA TRP A 248 11.84 -5.96 -9.03
C TRP A 248 12.38 -5.35 -7.73
N PHE A 249 13.65 -5.57 -7.45
CA PHE A 249 14.37 -4.91 -6.37
C PHE A 249 15.44 -4.01 -6.97
N LEU A 250 15.22 -2.69 -6.92
CA LEU A 250 16.08 -1.67 -7.50
C LEU A 250 16.72 -0.82 -6.39
N ASN A 251 18.06 -0.87 -6.28
CA ASN A 251 18.84 -0.01 -5.38
C ASN A 251 18.40 -0.02 -3.88
N ASN A 252 17.88 -1.14 -3.39
CA ASN A 252 17.53 -1.33 -1.98
C ASN A 252 18.78 -1.61 -1.12
N LYS A 253 18.74 -1.15 0.13
CA LYS A 253 19.76 -1.35 1.15
C LYS A 253 19.32 -2.44 2.13
N PHE A 254 20.03 -3.56 2.11
CA PHE A 254 19.78 -4.70 3.00
C PHE A 254 20.67 -4.61 4.24
N THR A 255 20.08 -4.40 5.42
CA THR A 255 20.85 -4.13 6.65
C THR A 255 21.13 -5.37 7.48
N ASN A 256 20.40 -6.47 7.29
CA ASN A 256 20.59 -7.73 8.04
C ASN A 256 21.36 -8.77 7.22
N PRO A 257 22.24 -9.57 7.82
CA PRO A 257 22.93 -10.66 7.11
C PRO A 257 22.04 -11.85 6.75
N ARG A 258 20.83 -11.97 7.30
CA ARG A 258 19.92 -13.10 7.06
C ARG A 258 18.68 -12.62 6.30
N HIS A 259 18.76 -12.72 4.97
CA HIS A 259 17.59 -12.60 4.11
C HIS A 259 17.25 -13.98 3.54
N ARG A 260 15.98 -14.36 3.64
CA ARG A 260 15.41 -15.59 3.10
C ARG A 260 14.40 -15.25 2.02
N PHE A 261 14.57 -15.88 0.87
CA PHE A 261 13.58 -15.85 -0.21
C PHE A 261 13.02 -17.26 -0.35
N SER A 262 11.76 -17.44 0.06
CA SER A 262 10.88 -18.53 -0.31
C SER A 262 10.07 -18.08 -1.52
N VAL A 263 10.15 -18.83 -2.61
CA VAL A 263 9.40 -18.53 -3.82
C VAL A 263 8.26 -19.52 -3.96
N GLY A 264 7.02 -19.05 -3.82
CA GLY A 264 5.84 -19.87 -4.05
C GLY A 264 5.57 -20.11 -5.55
N TYR A 265 4.51 -20.86 -5.82
CA TYR A 265 4.31 -21.54 -7.10
C TYR A 265 4.05 -20.67 -8.34
N GLN A 266 3.84 -19.37 -8.19
CA GLN A 266 3.33 -18.49 -9.27
C GLN A 266 4.27 -17.35 -9.67
N VAL A 267 5.49 -17.32 -9.13
CA VAL A 267 6.48 -16.31 -9.52
C VAL A 267 7.26 -16.75 -10.73
N ASN A 268 7.19 -15.94 -11.79
CA ASN A 268 7.90 -16.21 -13.04
C ASN A 268 9.28 -15.55 -13.05
N SER A 269 9.40 -14.31 -12.56
CA SER A 269 10.64 -13.54 -12.73
C SER A 269 11.00 -12.75 -11.48
N ILE A 270 12.27 -12.81 -11.08
CA ILE A 270 12.83 -12.06 -9.95
C ILE A 270 14.08 -11.30 -10.42
N PHE A 271 14.09 -9.99 -10.20
CA PHE A 271 15.17 -9.09 -10.59
C PHE A 271 15.76 -8.40 -9.36
N LEU A 272 17.02 -8.68 -9.06
CA LEU A 272 17.77 -8.15 -7.93
C LEU A 272 18.90 -7.23 -8.40
N PHE A 273 18.60 -5.95 -8.60
CA PHE A 273 19.57 -4.92 -9.00
C PHE A 273 20.02 -4.07 -7.80
N ASN A 274 20.63 -4.72 -6.80
CA ASN A 274 21.12 -4.07 -5.58
C ASN A 274 22.61 -4.35 -5.36
N LYS A 275 23.34 -3.47 -4.66
CA LYS A 275 24.72 -3.77 -4.27
C LYS A 275 24.72 -4.74 -3.08
N TYR A 276 24.72 -6.05 -3.35
CA TYR A 276 24.84 -7.07 -2.30
C TYR A 276 26.30 -7.37 -1.94
N PRO A 277 26.64 -7.48 -0.64
CA PRO A 277 27.84 -8.20 -0.22
C PRO A 277 27.68 -9.68 -0.59
N LYS A 278 28.67 -10.25 -1.29
CA LYS A 278 28.75 -11.68 -1.62
C LYS A 278 28.52 -12.51 -0.33
N ASN A 279 27.68 -13.57 -0.40
CA ASN A 279 27.34 -14.53 0.67
C ASN A 279 26.21 -14.18 1.67
N LYS A 280 25.37 -13.17 1.43
CA LYS A 280 24.29 -12.77 2.37
C LYS A 280 22.85 -13.19 2.00
N ILE A 281 22.64 -13.75 0.82
CA ILE A 281 21.33 -14.27 0.43
C ILE A 281 21.36 -15.78 0.61
N LYS A 282 20.52 -16.29 1.52
CA LYS A 282 20.24 -17.72 1.62
C LYS A 282 18.90 -17.96 0.95
N PHE A 283 18.92 -18.69 -0.15
CA PHE A 283 17.71 -19.31 -0.67
C PHE A 283 17.45 -20.54 0.22
N ASP A 284 16.26 -20.60 0.82
CA ASP A 284 15.95 -21.68 1.77
C ASP A 284 15.57 -22.96 1.00
N LYS A 285 15.98 -24.11 1.55
CA LYS A 285 15.94 -25.42 0.87
C LYS A 285 14.52 -25.94 0.58
N CYS A 286 13.48 -25.33 1.15
CA CYS A 286 12.11 -25.76 0.90
C CYS A 286 11.68 -25.53 -0.56
N MET A 287 12.29 -24.60 -1.29
CA MET A 287 12.35 -24.54 -2.75
C MET A 287 13.58 -23.69 -3.14
N ASP A 288 14.71 -24.33 -3.45
CA ASP A 288 15.90 -23.63 -3.94
C ASP A 288 15.52 -22.76 -5.15
N VAL A 289 15.48 -21.45 -4.97
CA VAL A 289 15.14 -20.46 -6.01
C VAL A 289 16.06 -20.59 -7.24
N GLY A 290 17.30 -21.04 -7.02
CA GLY A 290 18.25 -21.33 -8.09
C GLY A 290 17.96 -22.62 -8.89
N ILE A 291 17.07 -23.49 -8.39
CA ILE A 291 16.76 -24.82 -8.97
C ILE A 291 15.25 -24.95 -9.26
N SER A 292 14.40 -24.06 -8.76
CA SER A 292 12.96 -24.11 -9.03
C SER A 292 12.71 -23.96 -10.53
N PRO A 293 12.22 -25.01 -11.22
CA PRO A 293 11.95 -24.98 -12.66
C PRO A 293 10.79 -24.03 -13.03
N LYS A 294 10.18 -23.38 -12.03
CA LYS A 294 9.07 -22.43 -12.21
C LYS A 294 9.53 -20.99 -12.41
N ILE A 295 10.73 -20.66 -11.94
CA ILE A 295 11.30 -19.32 -12.13
C ILE A 295 11.96 -19.29 -13.50
N LYS A 296 11.34 -18.51 -14.38
CA LYS A 296 11.72 -18.32 -15.78
C LYS A 296 12.82 -17.30 -16.00
N ASP A 297 13.00 -16.38 -15.05
CA ASP A 297 14.09 -15.40 -15.04
C ASP A 297 14.53 -15.10 -13.60
N LEU A 298 15.80 -15.33 -13.30
CA LEU A 298 16.43 -14.84 -12.08
C LEU A 298 17.69 -14.06 -12.43
N VAL A 299 17.66 -12.74 -12.18
CA VAL A 299 18.80 -11.86 -12.43
C VAL A 299 19.28 -11.28 -11.11
N ILE A 300 20.53 -11.54 -10.77
CA ILE A 300 21.16 -11.04 -9.54
C ILE A 300 22.40 -10.24 -9.88
N HIS A 301 22.40 -8.96 -9.55
CA HIS A 301 23.59 -8.12 -9.60
C HIS A 301 24.27 -8.12 -8.23
N TYR A 302 25.48 -8.67 -8.14
CA TYR A 302 26.29 -8.60 -6.92
C TYR A 302 27.15 -7.34 -6.93
N GLY A 303 27.19 -6.65 -5.79
CA GLY A 303 28.18 -5.61 -5.56
C GLY A 303 29.59 -6.21 -5.49
N ASN A 304 30.61 -5.39 -5.74
CA ASN A 304 32.00 -5.81 -5.63
C ASN A 304 32.26 -6.43 -4.25
N ALA A 305 32.82 -7.65 -4.23
CA ALA A 305 33.41 -8.17 -3.00
C ALA A 305 34.58 -7.23 -2.62
N LYS A 306 34.83 -7.04 -1.32
CA LYS A 306 36.01 -6.27 -0.87
C LYS A 306 37.26 -6.85 -1.57
N GLY A 307 37.88 -6.07 -2.45
CA GLY A 307 39.05 -6.46 -3.23
C GLY A 307 38.82 -6.86 -4.70
N SER A 308 37.58 -7.03 -5.17
CA SER A 308 37.30 -7.29 -6.60
C SER A 308 36.96 -6.01 -7.36
N ARG A 309 37.63 -5.75 -8.50
CA ARG A 309 37.31 -4.62 -9.38
C ARG A 309 36.12 -4.86 -10.30
N GLN A 310 35.62 -6.10 -10.39
CA GLN A 310 34.53 -6.47 -11.29
C GLN A 310 33.24 -6.75 -10.52
N THR A 311 32.17 -6.10 -10.96
CA THR A 311 30.78 -6.44 -10.64
C THR A 311 30.44 -7.77 -11.29
N GLN A 312 29.76 -8.66 -10.56
CA GLN A 312 29.30 -9.94 -11.10
C GLN A 312 27.78 -9.90 -11.24
N VAL A 313 27.28 -10.08 -12.46
CA VAL A 313 25.87 -10.37 -12.72
C VAL A 313 25.74 -11.88 -12.83
N GLU A 314 24.97 -12.49 -11.94
CA GLU A 314 24.58 -13.90 -12.01
C GLU A 314 23.18 -13.98 -12.61
N ILE A 315 23.06 -14.67 -13.74
CA ILE A 315 21.80 -14.95 -14.41
C ILE A 315 21.52 -16.43 -14.24
N LYS A 316 20.37 -16.80 -13.70
CA LYS A 316 19.89 -18.19 -13.62
C LYS A 316 18.55 -18.33 -14.30
N ASN A 317 18.34 -19.48 -14.94
CA ASN A 317 17.10 -19.89 -15.59
C ASN A 317 16.56 -18.76 -16.48
N LEU A 318 17.18 -18.52 -17.65
CA LEU A 318 16.72 -17.49 -18.60
C LEU A 318 15.92 -18.16 -19.72
N GLU A 319 14.59 -18.21 -19.59
CA GLU A 319 13.71 -18.76 -20.64
C GLU A 319 13.28 -17.73 -21.69
N ILE A 320 13.61 -16.44 -21.52
CA ILE A 320 13.25 -15.40 -22.49
C ILE A 320 14.04 -15.57 -23.78
N LYS A 321 13.36 -16.12 -24.80
CA LYS A 321 13.88 -16.27 -26.17
C LYS A 321 14.32 -14.95 -26.83
N ASN A 322 13.73 -13.80 -26.47
CA ASN A 322 14.06 -12.51 -27.08
C ASN A 322 15.41 -11.92 -26.62
N LEU A 323 15.81 -12.18 -25.37
CA LEU A 323 17.11 -11.76 -24.82
C LEU A 323 18.28 -12.59 -25.37
N VAL A 324 17.99 -13.81 -25.84
CA VAL A 324 18.97 -14.76 -26.37
C VAL A 324 19.27 -14.50 -27.86
N HIS A 325 18.36 -13.86 -28.59
CA HIS A 325 18.56 -13.54 -30.02
C HIS A 325 19.36 -12.26 -30.28
N ASN A 326 19.45 -11.35 -29.30
CA ASN A 326 20.34 -10.20 -29.36
C ASN A 326 21.56 -10.49 -28.48
N GLN A 327 22.77 -10.37 -29.03
CA GLN A 327 24.06 -10.58 -28.36
C GLN A 327 24.33 -9.64 -27.15
N ASP A 328 23.31 -8.99 -26.58
CA ASP A 328 23.48 -7.88 -25.66
C ASP A 328 22.58 -7.82 -24.41
N ALA A 329 22.06 -8.96 -23.93
CA ALA A 329 21.37 -9.02 -22.64
C ALA A 329 22.20 -8.40 -21.50
N ARG A 330 23.54 -8.53 -21.57
CA ARG A 330 24.45 -7.93 -20.59
C ARG A 330 24.43 -6.40 -20.64
N ASN A 331 24.46 -5.74 -21.80
CA ASN A 331 24.38 -4.28 -21.82
C ASN A 331 22.98 -3.78 -21.46
N GLN A 332 21.91 -4.48 -21.84
CA GLN A 332 20.57 -4.15 -21.38
C GLN A 332 20.46 -4.19 -19.84
N TYR A 333 20.99 -5.24 -19.20
CA TYR A 333 21.03 -5.28 -17.73
C TYR A 333 21.94 -4.21 -17.14
N ASN A 334 23.08 -3.91 -17.77
CA ASN A 334 23.92 -2.80 -17.35
C ASN A 334 23.17 -1.46 -17.44
N GLU A 335 22.37 -1.25 -18.48
CA GLU A 335 21.53 -0.06 -18.63
C GLU A 335 20.44 -0.01 -17.55
N ILE A 336 19.75 -1.12 -17.28
CA ILE A 336 18.78 -1.21 -16.17
C ILE A 336 19.45 -0.89 -14.83
N ILE A 337 20.67 -1.40 -14.60
CA ILE A 337 21.46 -1.08 -13.39
C ILE A 337 21.80 0.40 -13.34
N GLN A 338 22.21 1.01 -14.45
CA GLN A 338 22.48 2.46 -14.52
C GLN A 338 21.23 3.27 -14.19
N ILE A 339 20.08 2.93 -14.79
CA ILE A 339 18.80 3.56 -14.49
C ILE A 339 18.49 3.42 -12.99
N ALA A 340 18.54 2.20 -12.45
CA ALA A 340 18.25 1.94 -11.04
C ALA A 340 19.15 2.72 -10.08
N ASN A 341 20.45 2.84 -10.38
CA ASN A 341 21.39 3.62 -9.56
C ASN A 341 21.06 5.12 -9.54
N THR A 342 20.45 5.63 -10.60
CA THR A 342 20.04 7.05 -10.67
C THR A 342 18.70 7.32 -10.01
N MET A 343 17.93 6.30 -9.58
CA MET A 343 16.59 6.47 -9.00
C MET A 343 16.59 7.10 -7.60
N LYS A 344 17.76 7.23 -6.96
CA LYS A 344 17.87 7.76 -5.59
C LYS A 344 17.50 9.25 -5.56
N ASN A 345 16.66 9.64 -4.62
CA ASN A 345 16.18 11.02 -4.43
C ASN A 345 15.35 11.58 -5.60
N ASN A 346 14.90 10.74 -6.53
CA ASN A 346 13.99 11.19 -7.58
C ASN A 346 12.58 11.44 -7.05
N SER A 347 11.89 12.37 -7.71
CA SER A 347 10.45 12.53 -7.62
C SER A 347 9.71 11.28 -8.12
N LEU A 348 8.43 11.13 -7.77
CA LEU A 348 7.62 10.01 -8.25
C LEU A 348 7.56 9.97 -9.78
N GLU A 349 7.38 11.10 -10.45
CA GLU A 349 7.32 11.19 -11.91
C GLU A 349 8.61 10.71 -12.58
N GLU A 350 9.77 11.12 -12.04
CA GLU A 350 11.07 10.64 -12.53
C GLU A 350 11.22 9.12 -12.33
N ILE A 351 10.74 8.57 -11.20
CA ILE A 351 10.76 7.13 -10.94
C ILE A 351 9.81 6.40 -11.90
N GLU A 352 8.60 6.92 -12.13
CA GLU A 352 7.63 6.39 -13.10
C GLU A 352 8.25 6.29 -14.50
N ASN A 353 8.89 7.36 -14.96
CA ASN A 353 9.55 7.42 -16.26
C ASN A 353 10.69 6.39 -16.37
N LYS A 354 11.47 6.23 -15.29
CA LYS A 354 12.55 5.24 -15.25
C LYS A 354 12.04 3.80 -15.20
N ILE A 355 10.95 3.52 -14.47
CA ILE A 355 10.29 2.20 -14.47
C ILE A 355 9.75 1.89 -15.86
N LYS A 356 9.11 2.87 -16.53
CA LYS A 356 8.65 2.71 -17.92
C LYS A 356 9.81 2.35 -18.86
N LYS A 357 10.95 3.05 -18.76
CA LYS A 357 12.15 2.75 -19.54
C LYS A 357 12.68 1.33 -19.24
N ILE A 358 12.69 0.90 -17.98
CA ILE A 358 13.09 -0.48 -17.61
C ILE A 358 12.13 -1.51 -18.23
N LYS A 359 10.81 -1.25 -18.21
CA LYS A 359 9.82 -2.12 -18.85
C LYS A 359 10.03 -2.21 -20.36
N GLU A 360 10.34 -1.10 -21.03
CA GLU A 360 10.67 -1.07 -22.46
C GLU A 360 11.93 -1.89 -22.74
N LEU A 361 13.00 -1.71 -21.97
CA LEU A 361 14.25 -2.48 -22.11
C LEU A 361 14.07 -3.98 -21.87
N TYR A 362 13.13 -4.37 -21.01
CA TYR A 362 12.87 -5.78 -20.67
C TYR A 362 11.90 -6.47 -21.64
N ASN A 363 10.95 -5.74 -22.21
CA ASN A 363 9.96 -6.32 -23.13
C ASN A 363 10.44 -6.32 -24.60
N ASN A 364 11.41 -5.47 -24.97
CA ASN A 364 12.09 -5.46 -26.27
C ASN A 364 13.22 -6.49 -26.30
#